data_AF-A0AAV7JW89-F1
#
_entry.id   AF-A0AAV7JW89-F1
#
_cell.length_a   1.000
_cell.length_b   1.000
_cell.length_c   1.000
_cell.angle_alpha   90.00
_cell.angle_beta   90.00
_cell.angle_gamma   90.00
#
_symmetry.space_group_name_H-M   'P 1'
#
loop_
_entity.id
_entity.type
_entity.pdbx_description
1 polymer ?
#
loop_
_entity_poly.entity_id
_entity_poly.type
_entity_poly.pdbx_seq_one_letter_code
_entity_poly.pdbx_strand_id
1 'polypeptide(L)'
;MNILPKKSFHVLSKDNVARVRKDEKEANEQARKLKERSIKAEQEWRLRSLRKDNTEKIGIDSTDSFILLNEANSQVSNIERREEREREKAKNEMKMGVLTFLGGSEWDPVKKKSRPPWYTQTSDKATEIRDEKGKDEAIKCRDDPLALMKAILTPPRKSEKYGRGINPSGTDRSKQFKSHNISLDKTRRERNDAQIVEKTRKRQNRKDFQRYEFM
;
A
#
# COMPACT_ATOMS: atom_id res chain seq x y z
N MET A 1 48.01 2.72 1.36
CA MET A 1 47.31 2.81 0.05
C MET A 1 46.22 1.73 0.02
N ASN A 2 44.98 2.03 -0.41
CA ASN A 2 43.92 1.01 -0.48
C ASN A 2 44.09 0.14 -1.74
N ILE A 3 44.28 -1.16 -1.55
CA ILE A 3 44.48 -2.13 -2.64
C ILE A 3 43.21 -2.87 -3.05
N LEU A 4 42.13 -2.77 -2.26
CA LEU A 4 40.89 -3.55 -2.44
C LEU A 4 40.15 -3.23 -3.74
N PRO A 5 40.02 -1.96 -4.17
CA PRO A 5 39.35 -1.62 -5.44
C PRO A 5 40.03 -2.22 -6.68
N LYS A 6 41.31 -2.61 -6.58
CA LYS A 6 42.08 -3.23 -7.67
C LYS A 6 41.93 -4.75 -7.72
N LYS A 7 41.19 -5.37 -6.79
CA LYS A 7 40.99 -6.82 -6.73
C LYS A 7 39.66 -7.20 -7.40
N SER A 8 39.69 -8.26 -8.19
CA SER A 8 38.53 -8.77 -8.95
C SER A 8 37.41 -9.32 -8.07
N PHE A 9 37.70 -9.74 -6.83
CA PHE A 9 36.71 -10.24 -5.87
C PHE A 9 36.07 -9.13 -5.01
N HIS A 10 36.42 -7.86 -5.25
CA HIS A 10 35.87 -6.77 -4.45
C HIS A 10 34.37 -6.60 -4.73
N VAL A 11 33.53 -6.85 -3.72
CA VAL A 11 32.06 -6.87 -3.84
C VAL A 11 31.49 -5.56 -4.40
N LEU A 12 32.09 -4.42 -4.02
CA LEU A 12 31.62 -3.10 -4.45
C LEU A 12 32.20 -2.66 -5.80
N SER A 13 33.05 -3.48 -6.44
CA SER A 13 33.50 -3.21 -7.79
C SER A 13 32.30 -3.19 -8.74
N LYS A 14 32.26 -2.21 -9.64
CA LYS A 14 31.14 -1.98 -10.56
C LYS A 14 30.77 -3.26 -11.33
N ASP A 15 31.76 -4.02 -11.76
CA ASP A 15 31.58 -5.25 -12.53
C ASP A 15 30.90 -6.35 -11.71
N ASN A 16 31.27 -6.48 -10.42
CA ASN A 16 30.67 -7.48 -9.55
C ASN A 16 29.24 -7.11 -9.18
N VAL A 17 28.98 -5.83 -8.89
CA VAL A 17 27.62 -5.35 -8.64
C VAL A 17 26.75 -5.54 -9.90
N ALA A 18 27.29 -5.32 -11.11
CA ALA A 18 26.56 -5.56 -12.35
C ALA A 18 26.21 -7.04 -12.56
N ARG A 19 27.11 -7.97 -12.23
CA ARG A 19 26.82 -9.42 -12.27
C ARG A 19 25.71 -9.79 -11.30
N VAL A 20 25.80 -9.36 -10.04
CA VAL A 20 24.76 -9.61 -9.03
C VAL A 20 23.40 -9.10 -9.50
N ARG A 21 23.33 -7.88 -10.05
CA ARG A 21 22.08 -7.33 -10.59
C ARG A 21 21.51 -8.16 -11.75
N LYS A 22 22.38 -8.71 -12.60
CA LYS A 22 21.96 -9.58 -13.71
C LYS A 22 21.36 -10.88 -13.17
N ASP A 23 22.04 -11.52 -12.22
CA ASP A 23 21.60 -12.77 -11.61
C ASP A 23 20.30 -12.58 -10.81
N GLU A 24 20.18 -11.49 -10.05
CA GLU A 24 18.95 -11.12 -9.34
C GLU A 24 17.78 -10.88 -10.31
N LYS A 25 18.04 -10.19 -11.43
CA LYS A 25 17.04 -9.96 -12.46
C LYS A 25 16.58 -11.26 -13.10
N GLU A 26 17.52 -12.14 -13.45
CA GLU A 26 17.22 -13.44 -14.03
C GLU A 26 16.43 -14.33 -13.06
N ALA A 27 16.83 -14.39 -11.80
CA ALA A 27 16.11 -15.12 -10.75
C ALA A 27 14.67 -14.60 -10.58
N ASN A 28 14.47 -13.28 -10.63
CA ASN A 28 13.15 -12.68 -10.56
C ASN A 28 12.30 -13.01 -11.79
N GLU A 29 12.87 -12.96 -13.00
CA GLU A 29 12.16 -13.33 -14.23
C GLU A 29 11.75 -14.81 -14.23
N GLN A 30 12.63 -15.71 -13.79
CA GLN A 30 12.31 -17.13 -13.65
C GLN A 30 11.19 -17.36 -12.62
N ALA A 31 11.25 -16.68 -11.46
CA ALA A 31 10.20 -16.75 -10.45
C ALA A 31 8.84 -16.24 -10.98
N ARG A 32 8.83 -15.18 -11.81
CA ARG A 32 7.61 -14.70 -12.47
C ARG A 32 7.06 -15.73 -13.46
N LYS A 33 7.91 -16.31 -14.32
CA LYS A 33 7.50 -17.35 -15.28
C LYS A 33 6.90 -18.57 -14.59
N LEU A 34 7.49 -19.01 -13.46
CA LEU A 34 6.95 -20.12 -12.68
C LEU A 34 5.57 -19.81 -12.10
N LYS A 35 5.37 -18.60 -11.58
CA LYS A 35 4.06 -18.14 -11.08
C LYS A 35 3.02 -18.05 -12.20
N GLU A 36 3.41 -17.51 -13.35
CA GLU A 36 2.53 -17.43 -14.53
C GLU A 36 2.12 -18.83 -15.00
N ARG A 37 3.08 -19.78 -15.02
CA ARG A 37 2.82 -21.18 -15.36
C ARG A 37 1.89 -21.84 -14.35
N SER A 38 2.07 -21.61 -13.04
CA SER A 38 1.20 -22.19 -12.01
C SER A 38 -0.22 -21.64 -12.11
N ILE A 39 -0.38 -20.33 -12.31
CA ILE A 39 -1.69 -19.68 -12.47
C ILE A 39 -2.40 -20.22 -13.72
N LYS A 40 -1.68 -20.33 -14.84
CA LYS A 40 -2.24 -20.87 -16.08
C LYS A 40 -2.69 -22.33 -15.91
N ALA A 41 -1.87 -23.16 -15.26
CA ALA A 41 -2.22 -24.55 -14.99
C ALA A 41 -3.45 -24.67 -14.08
N GLU A 42 -3.59 -23.81 -13.07
CA GLU A 42 -4.77 -23.76 -12.20
C GLU A 42 -6.03 -23.35 -12.96
N GLN A 43 -5.91 -22.33 -13.82
CA GLN A 43 -7.02 -21.88 -14.68
C GLN A 43 -7.46 -22.99 -15.64
N GLU A 44 -6.52 -23.67 -16.29
CA GLU A 44 -6.79 -24.79 -17.20
C GLU A 44 -7.41 -25.97 -16.45
N TRP A 45 -6.91 -26.31 -15.27
CA TRP A 45 -7.47 -27.37 -14.43
C TRP A 45 -8.91 -27.05 -14.01
N ARG A 46 -9.15 -25.82 -13.53
CA ARG A 46 -10.48 -25.36 -13.12
C ARG A 46 -11.45 -25.40 -14.30
N LEU A 47 -11.03 -24.91 -15.46
CA LEU A 47 -11.84 -24.94 -16.67
C LEU A 47 -12.14 -26.37 -17.12
N ARG A 48 -11.14 -27.25 -17.07
CA ARG A 48 -11.30 -28.67 -17.41
C ARG A 48 -12.26 -29.37 -16.47
N SER A 49 -12.19 -29.10 -15.16
CA SER A 49 -13.13 -29.65 -14.17
C SER A 49 -14.55 -29.19 -14.46
N LEU A 50 -14.76 -27.89 -14.64
CA LEU A 50 -16.08 -27.34 -14.98
C LEU A 50 -16.65 -27.91 -16.27
N ARG A 51 -15.80 -28.09 -17.30
CA ARG A 51 -16.21 -28.72 -18.55
C ARG A 51 -16.64 -30.17 -18.34
N LYS A 52 -15.87 -30.95 -17.58
CA LYS A 52 -16.20 -32.34 -17.27
C LYS A 52 -17.55 -32.44 -16.54
N ASP A 53 -17.75 -31.63 -15.51
CA ASP A 53 -19.01 -31.59 -14.76
C ASP A 53 -20.19 -31.20 -15.66
N ASN A 54 -19.97 -30.30 -16.62
CA ASN A 54 -21.00 -29.87 -17.55
C ASN A 54 -21.33 -30.93 -18.60
N THR A 55 -20.33 -31.61 -19.15
CA THR A 55 -20.53 -32.71 -20.09
C THR A 55 -21.29 -33.87 -19.45
N GLU A 56 -20.98 -34.21 -18.19
CA GLU A 56 -21.68 -35.26 -17.45
C GLU A 56 -23.15 -34.90 -17.18
N LYS A 57 -23.46 -33.62 -16.97
CA LYS A 57 -24.83 -33.15 -16.69
C LYS A 57 -25.69 -32.97 -17.93
N ILE A 58 -25.11 -32.45 -19.01
CA ILE A 58 -25.86 -32.05 -20.21
C ILE A 58 -25.85 -33.15 -21.28
N GLY A 59 -24.89 -34.08 -21.25
CA GLY A 59 -24.81 -35.19 -22.21
C GLY A 59 -24.52 -34.75 -23.65
N ILE A 60 -24.16 -33.48 -23.86
CA ILE A 60 -23.81 -32.92 -25.17
C ILE A 60 -22.30 -33.00 -25.36
N ASP A 61 -21.90 -33.53 -26.51
CA ASP A 61 -20.49 -33.65 -26.88
C ASP A 61 -19.85 -32.26 -27.04
N SER A 62 -18.64 -32.09 -26.50
CA SER A 62 -18.04 -30.76 -26.27
C SER A 62 -17.84 -29.92 -27.54
N THR A 63 -17.86 -30.52 -28.73
CA THR A 63 -17.62 -29.86 -30.01
C THR A 63 -18.76 -28.96 -30.45
N ASP A 64 -20.02 -29.36 -30.18
CA ASP A 64 -21.20 -28.66 -30.72
C ASP A 64 -21.58 -27.43 -29.88
N SER A 65 -21.25 -27.48 -28.58
CA SER A 65 -21.49 -26.38 -27.65
C SER A 65 -20.62 -25.14 -27.95
N PHE A 66 -19.39 -25.34 -28.44
CA PHE A 66 -18.49 -24.22 -28.79
C PHE A 66 -18.91 -23.52 -30.07
N ILE A 67 -19.48 -24.24 -31.05
CA ILE A 67 -19.96 -23.66 -32.32
C ILE A 67 -21.17 -22.76 -32.05
N LEU A 68 -22.17 -23.26 -31.32
CA LEU A 68 -23.36 -22.49 -30.94
C LEU A 68 -23.04 -21.24 -30.10
N LEU A 69 -22.09 -21.33 -29.17
CA LEU A 69 -21.71 -20.20 -28.32
C LEU A 69 -20.88 -19.15 -29.06
N ASN A 70 -20.05 -19.55 -30.03
CA ASN A 70 -19.28 -18.62 -30.85
C ASN A 70 -20.18 -17.85 -31.82
N GLU A 71 -21.21 -18.52 -32.35
CA GLU A 71 -22.22 -17.92 -33.24
C GLU A 71 -23.11 -16.91 -32.49
N ALA A 72 -23.49 -17.22 -31.24
CA ALA A 72 -24.24 -16.29 -30.38
C ALA A 72 -23.40 -15.08 -29.90
N ASN A 73 -22.09 -15.26 -29.63
CA ASN A 73 -21.22 -14.15 -29.21
C ASN A 73 -20.73 -13.26 -30.36
N SER A 74 -20.78 -13.74 -31.61
CA SER A 74 -20.49 -12.95 -32.81
C SER A 74 -21.52 -11.84 -33.02
N GLN A 75 -22.79 -12.06 -32.62
CA GLN A 75 -23.87 -11.09 -32.80
C GLN A 75 -23.95 -10.01 -31.71
N VAL A 76 -23.38 -10.24 -30.52
CA VAL A 76 -23.38 -9.25 -29.43
C VAL A 76 -21.96 -8.75 -29.20
N SER A 77 -21.55 -7.79 -30.04
CA SER A 77 -20.30 -7.07 -29.82
C SER A 77 -20.36 -6.34 -28.46
N ASN A 78 -19.43 -6.70 -27.56
CA ASN A 78 -19.28 -6.12 -26.21
C ASN A 78 -18.77 -4.66 -26.26
N ILE A 79 -19.45 -3.79 -27.00
CA ILE A 79 -19.08 -2.38 -27.20
C ILE A 79 -19.20 -1.63 -25.88
N GLU A 80 -20.32 -1.77 -25.18
CA GLU A 80 -20.57 -1.09 -23.90
C GLU A 80 -19.53 -1.44 -22.83
N ARG A 81 -19.11 -2.71 -22.76
CA ARG A 81 -18.09 -3.19 -21.82
C ARG A 81 -16.69 -2.69 -22.14
N ARG A 82 -16.39 -2.43 -23.42
CA ARG A 82 -15.10 -1.82 -23.83
C ARG A 82 -15.09 -0.35 -23.44
N GLU A 83 -16.16 0.37 -23.74
CA GLU A 83 -16.32 1.78 -23.35
C GLU A 83 -16.30 1.96 -21.83
N GLU A 84 -16.95 1.07 -21.07
CA GLU A 84 -16.92 1.10 -19.60
C GLU A 84 -15.50 0.93 -19.07
N ARG A 85 -14.75 -0.04 -19.60
CA ARG A 85 -13.34 -0.24 -19.23
C ARG A 85 -12.47 0.97 -19.59
N GLU A 86 -12.75 1.63 -20.71
CA GLU A 86 -12.04 2.86 -21.11
C GLU A 86 -12.41 4.04 -20.21
N ARG A 87 -13.68 4.17 -19.80
CA ARG A 87 -14.12 5.17 -18.82
C ARG A 87 -13.47 4.91 -17.45
N GLU A 88 -13.36 3.66 -17.01
CA GLU A 88 -12.68 3.30 -15.77
C GLU A 88 -11.17 3.57 -15.83
N LYS A 89 -10.53 3.27 -16.96
CA LYS A 89 -9.12 3.65 -17.20
C LYS A 89 -8.94 5.16 -17.15
N ALA A 90 -9.77 5.92 -17.85
CA ALA A 90 -9.73 7.38 -17.84
C ALA A 90 -9.96 7.94 -16.42
N LYS A 91 -10.90 7.39 -15.64
CA LYS A 91 -11.10 7.76 -14.22
C LYS A 91 -9.88 7.43 -13.36
N ASN A 92 -9.26 6.28 -13.57
CA ASN A 92 -8.06 5.88 -12.84
C ASN A 92 -6.86 6.75 -13.21
N GLU A 93 -6.66 7.04 -14.48
CA GLU A 93 -5.61 7.93 -14.98
C GLU A 93 -5.84 9.37 -14.48
N MET A 94 -7.08 9.84 -14.44
CA MET A 94 -7.45 11.13 -13.86
C MET A 94 -7.15 11.16 -12.36
N LYS A 95 -7.52 10.11 -11.62
CA LYS A 95 -7.24 9.98 -10.19
C LYS A 95 -5.75 9.89 -9.89
N MET A 96 -4.98 9.25 -10.76
CA MET A 96 -3.53 9.14 -10.68
C MET A 96 -2.79 10.40 -11.16
N GLY A 97 -3.50 11.38 -11.74
CA GLY A 97 -2.92 12.60 -12.29
C GLY A 97 -2.14 12.39 -13.60
N VAL A 98 -2.31 11.24 -14.26
CA VAL A 98 -1.72 10.94 -15.57
C VAL A 98 -2.55 11.60 -16.68
N LEU A 99 -3.88 11.49 -16.58
CA LEU A 99 -4.81 12.14 -17.50
C LEU A 99 -5.35 13.42 -16.86
N THR A 100 -4.75 14.56 -17.24
CA THR A 100 -5.17 15.88 -16.73
C THR A 100 -6.04 16.57 -17.78
N PHE A 101 -7.37 16.53 -17.62
CA PHE A 101 -8.26 17.22 -18.55
C PHE A 101 -8.07 18.73 -18.43
N LEU A 102 -7.66 19.36 -19.54
CA LEU A 102 -7.50 20.81 -19.64
C LEU A 102 -8.86 21.48 -19.32
N GLY A 103 -8.92 22.24 -18.23
CA GLY A 103 -10.15 22.86 -17.72
C GLY A 103 -10.81 22.11 -16.54
N GLY A 104 -10.39 20.89 -16.20
CA GLY A 104 -10.94 20.10 -15.09
C GLY A 104 -10.47 20.50 -13.68
N SER A 105 -9.81 21.66 -13.53
CA SER A 105 -9.17 22.06 -12.27
C SER A 105 -10.15 22.28 -11.10
N GLU A 106 -11.45 22.41 -11.40
CA GLU A 106 -12.53 22.54 -10.41
C GLU A 106 -12.88 21.23 -9.70
N TRP A 107 -12.56 20.08 -10.31
CA TRP A 107 -12.91 18.75 -9.79
C TRP A 107 -11.75 18.05 -9.08
N ASP A 108 -10.56 18.67 -9.05
CA ASP A 108 -9.41 18.15 -8.33
C ASP A 108 -9.63 18.30 -6.80
N PRO A 109 -9.83 17.19 -6.05
CA PRO A 109 -10.05 17.25 -4.61
C PRO A 109 -8.82 17.77 -3.85
N VAL A 110 -7.64 17.75 -4.48
CA VAL A 110 -6.41 18.34 -3.92
C VAL A 110 -6.45 19.86 -4.00
N LYS A 111 -7.01 20.43 -5.07
CA LYS A 111 -7.17 21.88 -5.22
C LYS A 111 -8.30 22.47 -4.37
N LYS A 112 -9.36 21.72 -4.05
CA LYS A 112 -10.40 22.19 -3.10
C LYS A 112 -9.88 22.41 -1.67
N LYS A 113 -8.80 21.72 -1.29
CA LYS A 113 -8.11 21.92 0.01
C LYS A 113 -6.86 22.81 -0.12
N SER A 114 -6.40 23.06 -1.35
CA SER A 114 -5.27 23.93 -1.61
C SER A 114 -5.75 25.37 -1.73
N ARG A 115 -4.99 26.33 -1.21
CA ARG A 115 -5.30 27.74 -1.35
C ARG A 115 -5.42 28.09 -2.85
N PRO A 116 -6.34 29.01 -3.23
CA PRO A 116 -6.40 29.48 -4.60
C PRO A 116 -5.02 30.02 -5.02
N PRO A 117 -4.61 29.82 -6.30
CA PRO A 117 -3.31 30.27 -6.77
C PRO A 117 -3.07 31.75 -6.47
N TRP A 118 -1.84 32.12 -6.14
CA TRP A 118 -1.46 33.46 -5.69
C TRP A 118 -1.95 34.60 -6.61
N TYR A 119 -2.07 34.35 -7.91
CA TYR A 119 -2.54 35.32 -8.91
C TYR A 119 -4.06 35.56 -8.91
N THR A 120 -4.83 34.76 -8.18
CA THR A 120 -6.30 34.92 -8.01
C THR A 120 -6.69 35.56 -6.67
N GLN A 121 -5.72 35.83 -5.80
CA GLN A 121 -5.96 36.43 -4.50
C GLN A 121 -5.96 37.96 -4.61
N THR A 122 -7.09 38.60 -4.32
CA THR A 122 -7.17 40.06 -4.13
C THR A 122 -6.63 40.41 -2.73
N SER A 123 -6.06 41.60 -2.57
CA SER A 123 -5.45 42.08 -1.31
C SER A 123 -6.36 41.95 -0.10
N ASP A 124 -7.67 42.01 -0.32
CA ASP A 124 -8.67 42.02 0.75
C ASP A 124 -8.77 40.65 1.43
N LYS A 125 -8.53 39.54 0.70
CA LYS A 125 -8.44 38.18 1.28
C LYS A 125 -7.09 37.89 1.96
N ALA A 126 -6.07 38.70 1.71
CA ALA A 126 -4.79 38.59 2.43
C ALA A 126 -4.88 39.13 3.87
N THR A 127 -5.92 39.91 4.20
CA THR A 127 -6.11 40.44 5.56
C THR A 127 -6.86 39.48 6.49
N GLU A 128 -7.48 38.43 5.96
CA GLU A 128 -7.97 37.27 6.73
C GLU A 128 -6.83 36.33 7.21
N ILE A 129 -5.57 36.77 7.09
CA ILE A 129 -4.44 36.21 7.85
C ILE A 129 -4.58 36.67 9.31
N ARG A 130 -5.64 36.20 9.97
CA ARG A 130 -5.85 36.33 11.41
C ARG A 130 -5.31 35.05 12.06
N ASP A 131 -4.33 35.23 12.96
CA ASP A 131 -3.83 34.27 13.95
C ASP A 131 -2.68 33.30 13.59
N GLU A 132 -1.71 33.73 12.77
CA GLU A 132 -0.38 33.07 12.73
C GLU A 132 0.70 33.78 13.58
N LYS A 133 0.55 35.09 13.86
CA LYS A 133 1.50 35.84 14.71
C LYS A 133 1.65 35.24 16.13
N GLY A 134 0.55 34.77 16.73
CA GLY A 134 0.57 34.22 18.08
C GLY A 134 1.37 32.90 18.23
N LYS A 135 1.49 32.11 17.15
CA LYS A 135 2.29 30.86 17.18
C LYS A 135 3.77 31.17 17.12
N ASP A 136 4.15 32.13 16.29
CA ASP A 136 5.54 32.55 16.11
C ASP A 136 6.08 33.27 17.36
N GLU A 137 5.26 34.10 18.00
CA GLU A 137 5.60 34.76 19.27
C GLU A 137 5.75 33.77 20.43
N ALA A 138 4.92 32.72 20.50
CA ALA A 138 5.04 31.67 21.50
C ALA A 138 6.30 30.80 21.32
N ILE A 139 6.70 30.52 20.08
CA ILE A 139 7.95 29.82 19.76
C ILE A 139 9.14 30.70 20.15
N LYS A 140 9.11 31.98 19.77
CA LYS A 140 10.17 32.95 20.11
C LYS A 140 10.36 33.11 21.62
N CYS A 141 9.29 33.09 22.42
CA CYS A 141 9.41 33.16 23.88
C CYS A 141 9.93 31.87 24.53
N ARG A 142 9.69 30.71 23.90
CA ARG A 142 10.17 29.40 24.42
C ARG A 142 11.66 29.20 24.17
N ASP A 143 12.14 29.69 23.04
CA ASP A 143 13.54 29.55 22.61
C ASP A 143 14.40 30.79 22.95
N ASP A 144 13.86 31.75 23.72
CA ASP A 144 14.61 32.91 24.22
C ASP A 144 15.49 32.50 25.43
N PRO A 145 16.83 32.63 25.34
CA PRO A 145 17.74 32.30 26.44
C PRO A 145 17.47 33.10 27.71
N LEU A 146 16.98 34.35 27.62
CA LEU A 146 16.66 35.17 28.79
C LEU A 146 15.41 34.67 29.52
N ALA A 147 14.42 34.17 28.78
CA ALA A 147 13.21 33.57 29.36
C ALA A 147 13.56 32.28 30.13
N LEU A 148 14.46 31.46 29.58
CA LEU A 148 14.96 30.25 30.25
C LEU A 148 15.76 30.58 31.52
N MET A 149 16.66 31.57 31.46
CA MET A 149 17.43 32.01 32.64
C MET A 149 16.53 32.57 33.74
N LYS A 150 15.50 33.36 33.38
CA LYS A 150 14.51 33.88 34.35
C LYS A 150 13.76 32.74 35.03
N ALA A 151 13.33 31.73 34.28
CA ALA A 151 12.63 30.57 34.84
C ALA A 151 13.49 29.77 35.83
N ILE A 152 14.80 29.66 35.58
CA ILE A 152 15.75 28.96 36.46
C ILE A 152 16.02 29.79 37.74
N LEU A 153 16.11 31.10 37.63
CA LEU A 153 16.37 32.00 38.76
C LEU A 153 15.14 32.23 39.65
N THR A 154 13.93 32.06 39.11
CA THR A 154 12.70 32.19 39.90
C THR A 154 12.36 30.87 40.61
N PRO A 155 12.36 30.81 41.96
CA PRO A 155 11.92 29.62 42.67
C PRO A 155 10.43 29.34 42.36
N PRO A 156 10.02 28.07 42.20
CA PRO A 156 8.64 27.74 41.88
C PRO A 156 7.74 28.22 43.02
N ARG A 157 6.82 29.15 42.71
CA ARG A 157 5.76 29.53 43.65
C ARG A 157 4.94 28.28 43.93
N LYS A 158 4.82 27.89 45.21
CA LYS A 158 3.86 26.87 45.67
C LYS A 158 2.47 27.37 45.26
N SER A 159 1.92 26.87 44.17
CA SER A 159 0.55 27.20 43.78
C SER A 159 -0.40 26.41 44.66
N GLU A 160 -1.07 27.16 45.51
CA GLU A 160 -2.20 26.77 46.33
C GLU A 160 -3.30 26.16 45.45
N LYS A 161 -3.82 25.01 45.87
CA LYS A 161 -4.90 24.29 45.20
C LYS A 161 -6.17 25.14 45.23
N TYR A 162 -6.45 25.88 44.16
CA TYR A 162 -7.81 26.31 43.83
C TYR A 162 -8.08 26.07 42.35
N GLY A 163 -9.12 25.27 42.12
CA GLY A 163 -9.51 24.79 40.81
C GLY A 163 -9.84 25.92 39.85
N ARG A 164 -9.16 25.90 38.70
CA ARG A 164 -9.75 26.27 37.41
C ARG A 164 -9.26 25.24 36.39
N GLY A 165 -10.20 24.44 35.90
CA GLY A 165 -9.96 23.50 34.81
C GLY A 165 -9.51 24.27 33.58
N ILE A 166 -8.24 24.14 33.24
CA ILE A 166 -7.71 24.48 31.92
C ILE A 166 -7.49 23.14 31.24
N ASN A 167 -8.39 22.81 30.30
CA ASN A 167 -8.26 21.65 29.44
C ASN A 167 -6.91 21.69 28.72
N PRO A 168 -6.07 20.64 28.77
CA PRO A 168 -4.91 20.58 27.92
C PRO A 168 -5.39 20.32 26.49
N SER A 169 -5.45 21.34 25.64
CA SER A 169 -5.43 21.16 24.19
C SER A 169 -4.02 20.74 23.75
N GLY A 170 -3.57 19.60 24.28
CA GLY A 170 -2.40 18.89 23.81
C GLY A 170 -2.81 18.12 22.57
N THR A 171 -2.31 18.55 21.41
CA THR A 171 -2.37 17.78 20.17
C THR A 171 -1.93 16.35 20.45
N ASP A 172 -2.86 15.43 20.27
CA ASP A 172 -2.77 14.01 20.56
C ASP A 172 -1.80 13.32 19.57
N ARG A 173 -0.49 13.50 19.77
CA ARG A 173 0.55 12.73 19.05
C ARG A 173 0.56 11.25 19.47
N SER A 174 -0.21 10.86 20.50
CA SER A 174 -0.26 9.48 21.01
C SER A 174 -1.10 8.52 20.15
N LYS A 175 -2.02 9.05 19.33
CA LYS A 175 -2.85 8.25 18.42
C LYS A 175 -2.09 7.75 17.18
N GLN A 176 -1.10 8.49 16.69
CA GLN A 176 -0.29 8.10 15.53
C GLN A 176 0.69 6.96 15.84
N PHE A 177 1.26 6.92 17.06
CA PHE A 177 2.11 5.81 17.48
C PHE A 177 1.32 4.53 17.80
N LYS A 178 0.05 4.62 18.21
CA LYS A 178 -0.80 3.44 18.43
C LYS A 178 -1.22 2.76 17.12
N SER A 179 -1.56 3.50 16.08
CA SER A 179 -2.02 2.90 14.80
C SER A 179 -0.91 2.12 14.07
N HIS A 180 0.34 2.57 14.14
CA HIS A 180 1.47 1.86 13.54
C HIS A 180 1.78 0.54 14.26
N ASN A 181 1.67 0.53 15.60
CA ASN A 181 1.86 -0.69 16.40
C ASN A 181 0.71 -1.69 16.26
N ILE A 182 -0.53 -1.24 16.04
CA ILE A 182 -1.68 -2.12 15.76
C ILE A 182 -1.49 -2.88 14.43
N SER A 183 -0.89 -2.23 13.42
CA SER A 183 -0.60 -2.87 12.13
C SER A 183 0.49 -3.94 12.26
N LEU A 184 1.58 -3.65 12.99
CA LEU A 184 2.64 -4.63 13.24
C LEU A 184 2.15 -5.82 14.09
N ASP A 185 1.29 -5.59 15.07
CA ASP A 185 0.74 -6.64 15.93
C ASP A 185 -0.19 -7.59 15.15
N LYS A 186 -0.93 -7.09 14.15
CA LYS A 186 -1.69 -7.94 13.20
C LYS A 186 -0.76 -8.88 12.42
N THR A 187 0.31 -8.35 11.83
CA THR A 187 1.27 -9.19 11.07
C THR A 187 2.02 -10.19 11.96
N ARG A 188 2.16 -9.90 13.26
CA ARG A 188 2.80 -10.81 14.23
C ARG A 188 1.86 -11.95 14.62
N ARG A 189 0.57 -11.66 14.81
CA ARG A 189 -0.47 -12.68 15.07
C ARG A 189 -0.63 -13.61 13.86
N GLU A 190 -0.74 -13.06 12.65
CA GLU A 190 -0.83 -13.86 11.42
C GLU A 190 0.37 -14.79 11.22
N ARG A 191 1.60 -14.32 11.51
CA ARG A 191 2.80 -15.19 11.48
C ARG A 191 2.75 -16.30 12.52
N ASN A 192 2.28 -16.01 13.74
CA ASN A 192 2.14 -17.02 14.79
C ASN A 192 1.07 -18.07 14.44
N ASP A 193 -0.07 -17.63 13.92
CA ASP A 193 -1.16 -18.51 13.49
C ASP A 193 -0.70 -19.40 12.33
N ALA A 194 0.03 -18.85 11.35
CA ALA A 194 0.62 -19.63 10.27
C ALA A 194 1.61 -20.70 10.78
N GLN A 195 2.46 -20.35 11.76
CA GLN A 195 3.37 -21.32 12.39
C GLN A 195 2.62 -22.43 13.14
N ILE A 196 1.51 -22.10 13.80
CA ILE A 196 0.66 -23.08 14.50
C ILE A 196 0.03 -24.03 13.49
N VAL A 197 -0.55 -23.50 12.40
CA VAL A 197 -1.15 -24.30 11.31
C VAL A 197 -0.12 -25.21 10.64
N GLU A 198 1.10 -24.72 10.43
CA GLU A 198 2.16 -25.56 9.84
C GLU A 198 2.60 -26.69 10.80
N LYS A 199 2.67 -26.38 12.10
CA LYS A 199 2.97 -27.39 13.14
C LYS A 199 1.85 -28.44 13.26
N THR A 200 0.58 -28.05 13.18
CA THR A 200 -0.54 -29.00 13.21
C THR A 200 -0.56 -29.86 11.95
N ARG A 201 -0.31 -29.29 10.76
CA ARG A 201 -0.19 -30.05 9.51
C ARG A 201 0.97 -31.06 9.55
N LYS A 202 2.14 -30.67 10.07
CA LYS A 202 3.29 -31.57 10.25
C LYS A 202 2.98 -32.71 11.24
N ARG A 203 2.23 -32.44 12.31
CA ARG A 203 1.75 -33.47 13.25
C ARG A 203 0.76 -34.42 12.57
N GLN A 204 -0.16 -33.90 11.77
CA GLN A 204 -1.12 -34.72 11.03
C GLN A 204 -0.41 -35.63 10.02
N ASN A 205 0.49 -35.07 9.20
CA ASN A 205 1.29 -35.86 8.25
C ASN A 205 2.13 -36.94 8.95
N ARG A 206 2.68 -36.67 10.15
CA ARG A 206 3.38 -37.69 10.95
C ARG A 206 2.44 -38.81 11.43
N LYS A 207 1.23 -38.47 11.88
CA LYS A 207 0.22 -39.46 12.30
C LYS A 207 -0.25 -40.29 11.11
N ASP A 208 -0.47 -39.66 9.97
CA ASP A 208 -0.87 -40.33 8.73
C ASP A 208 0.25 -41.28 8.27
N PHE A 209 1.52 -40.84 8.31
CA PHE A 209 2.67 -41.70 8.00
C PHE A 209 2.78 -42.91 8.95
N GLN A 210 2.61 -42.70 10.26
CA GLN A 210 2.59 -43.82 11.24
C GLN A 210 1.40 -44.76 11.06
N ARG A 211 0.27 -44.26 10.54
CA ARG A 211 -0.92 -45.07 10.25
C ARG A 211 -0.72 -45.97 9.03
N TYR A 212 0.12 -45.57 8.08
CA TYR A 212 0.50 -46.37 6.92
C TYR A 212 1.61 -47.39 7.20
N GLU A 213 2.43 -47.23 8.25
CA GLU A 213 3.46 -48.22 8.63
C GLU A 213 2.93 -49.39 9.48
N PHE A 214 1.67 -49.35 9.91
CA PHE A 214 1.06 -50.40 10.76
C PHE A 214 -0.06 -51.20 10.06
N MET A 215 -0.16 -51.09 8.73
CA MET A 215 -0.96 -51.94 7.84
C MET A 215 -0.05 -52.79 6.97
#